data_AF-A0A498L4F9-F1
#
_entry.id   AF-A0A498L4F9-F1
#
_cell.length_a   1.000
_cell.length_b   1.000
_cell.length_c   1.000
_cell.angle_alpha   90.00
_cell.angle_beta   90.00
_cell.angle_gamma   90.00
#
_symmetry.space_group_name_H-M   'P 1'
#
loop_
_entity.id
_entity.type
_entity.pdbx_description
1 polymer ?
#
loop_
_entity_poly.entity_id
_entity_poly.type
_entity_poly.pdbx_seq_one_letter_code
_entity_poly.pdbx_strand_id
1 'polypeptide(L)'
;MSLPDYDDNTAFLGDWGPFQRRVFVLLCLSIIPNGFTGLSTVFICDTPAHRCLIPSALNITDEWRNASIPLDENDENKDSRLSKCSRHRMDIVKNYSDRGLLPWVDVNVSAIPQEGCMDGWEYDKGTYISTIVTEVRILKELYNAVYLHIVK
;
A
#
# COMPACT_ATOMS: atom_id res chain seq x y z
N MET A 1 -0.54 -17.11 59.38
CA MET A 1 -0.13 -18.12 58.38
C MET A 1 0.73 -17.38 57.38
N SER A 2 2.05 -17.46 57.52
CA SER A 2 2.99 -16.90 56.52
C SER A 2 2.77 -17.63 55.20
N LEU A 3 2.72 -16.88 54.10
CA LEU A 3 2.67 -17.47 52.77
C LEU A 3 3.87 -18.44 52.64
N PRO A 4 3.66 -19.69 52.19
CA PRO A 4 4.79 -20.57 51.91
C PRO A 4 5.67 -19.89 50.85
N ASP A 5 6.96 -19.82 51.15
CA ASP A 5 7.96 -19.17 50.30
C ASP A 5 7.95 -19.82 48.91
N TYR A 6 7.96 -19.00 47.86
CA TYR A 6 7.89 -19.48 46.48
C TYR A 6 9.07 -20.42 46.17
N ASP A 7 10.22 -20.16 46.79
CA ASP A 7 11.44 -20.95 46.64
C ASP A 7 11.28 -22.35 47.28
N ASP A 8 10.62 -22.47 48.43
CA ASP A 8 10.36 -23.76 49.09
C ASP A 8 9.39 -24.63 48.29
N ASN A 9 8.35 -24.02 47.69
CA ASN A 9 7.37 -24.74 46.88
C ASN A 9 7.94 -25.18 45.51
N THR A 10 8.98 -24.50 45.02
CA THR A 10 9.61 -24.80 43.73
C THR A 10 10.91 -25.59 43.86
N ALA A 11 11.41 -25.81 45.08
CA ALA A 11 12.62 -26.60 45.35
C ALA A 11 12.59 -28.01 44.74
N PHE A 12 11.40 -28.61 44.54
CA PHE A 12 11.26 -29.92 43.89
C PHE A 12 11.64 -29.92 42.40
N LEU A 13 11.58 -28.78 41.71
CA LEU A 13 11.89 -28.65 40.29
C LEU A 13 13.40 -28.74 40.01
N GLY A 14 14.23 -28.59 41.05
CA GLY A 14 15.68 -28.61 40.95
C GLY A 14 16.26 -27.36 40.27
N ASP A 15 17.56 -27.14 40.49
CA ASP A 15 18.30 -26.02 39.91
C ASP A 15 18.32 -26.03 38.38
N TRP A 16 18.59 -24.87 37.78
CA TRP A 16 18.68 -24.67 36.34
C TRP A 16 19.79 -25.50 35.68
N GLY A 17 19.47 -26.75 35.37
CA GLY A 17 20.41 -27.75 34.87
C GLY A 17 20.84 -27.55 33.41
N PRO A 18 21.91 -28.22 32.96
CA PRO A 18 22.45 -28.08 31.61
C PRO A 18 21.47 -28.49 30.51
N PHE A 19 20.56 -29.43 30.80
CA PHE A 19 19.48 -29.82 29.87
C PHE A 19 18.45 -28.69 29.69
N GLN A 20 17.97 -28.10 30.79
CA GLN A 20 17.04 -26.97 30.74
C GLN A 20 17.66 -25.76 30.03
N ARG A 21 18.95 -25.46 30.28
CA ARG A 21 19.69 -24.40 29.55
C ARG A 21 19.74 -24.66 28.05
N ARG A 22 20.05 -25.90 27.63
CA ARG A 22 20.06 -26.27 26.20
C ARG A 22 18.70 -26.11 25.55
N VAL A 23 17.65 -26.61 26.19
CA VAL A 23 16.27 -26.51 25.66
C VAL A 23 15.83 -25.05 25.57
N PHE A 24 16.11 -24.24 26.60
CA PHE A 24 15.82 -22.81 26.57
C PHE A 24 16.56 -22.09 25.44
N VAL A 25 17.86 -22.33 25.28
CA VAL A 25 18.64 -21.73 24.19
C VAL A 25 18.09 -22.15 22.83
N LEU A 26 17.76 -23.43 22.61
CA LEU A 26 17.16 -23.91 21.37
C LEU A 26 15.79 -23.27 21.09
N LEU A 27 14.97 -23.08 22.14
CA LEU A 27 13.69 -22.37 22.05
C LEU A 27 13.89 -20.90 21.70
N CYS A 28 14.81 -20.19 22.35
CA CYS A 28 15.12 -18.81 22.00
C CYS A 28 15.64 -18.71 20.57
N LEU A 29 16.53 -19.62 20.17
CA LEU A 29 17.15 -19.61 18.85
C LEU A 29 16.13 -19.91 17.73
N SER A 30 15.03 -20.59 18.04
CA SER A 30 13.91 -20.76 17.10
C SER A 30 12.91 -19.61 17.16
N ILE A 31 12.51 -19.16 18.34
CA ILE A 31 11.46 -18.14 18.51
C ILE A 31 11.93 -16.78 17.98
N ILE A 32 13.18 -16.39 18.23
CA ILE A 32 13.69 -15.07 17.87
C ILE A 32 13.62 -14.84 16.35
N PRO A 33 14.19 -15.69 15.48
CA PRO A 33 14.08 -15.52 14.02
C PRO A 33 12.63 -15.50 13.53
N ASN A 34 11.76 -16.34 14.08
CA ASN A 34 10.35 -16.38 13.69
C ASN A 34 9.62 -15.07 14.04
N GLY A 35 9.88 -14.50 15.23
CA GLY A 35 9.35 -13.20 15.61
C GLY A 35 9.83 -12.07 14.70
N PHE A 36 11.12 -12.07 14.35
CA PHE A 36 11.69 -11.10 13.42
C PHE A 36 11.08 -11.18 12.02
N THR A 37 10.79 -12.38 11.50
CA THR A 37 10.08 -12.54 10.22
C THR A 37 8.71 -11.85 10.25
N GLY A 38 7.94 -12.01 11.33
CA GLY A 38 6.67 -11.32 11.51
C GLY A 38 6.81 -9.79 11.48
N LEU A 39 7.81 -9.25 12.18
CA LEU A 39 8.11 -7.82 12.18
C LEU A 39 8.65 -7.31 10.84
N SER A 40 9.33 -8.14 10.04
CA SER A 40 9.77 -7.72 8.71
C SER A 40 8.59 -7.55 7.74
N THR A 41 7.52 -8.33 7.93
CA THR A 41 6.32 -8.32 7.08
C THR A 41 5.66 -6.95 7.02
N VAL A 42 5.63 -6.18 8.12
CA VAL A 42 5.00 -4.85 8.11
C VAL A 42 5.71 -3.87 7.18
N PHE A 43 7.02 -4.00 6.98
CA PHE A 43 7.75 -3.13 6.05
C PHE A 43 7.64 -3.60 4.60
N ILE A 44 7.62 -4.93 4.37
CA ILE A 44 7.57 -5.48 3.01
C ILE A 44 6.14 -5.46 2.45
N CYS A 45 5.12 -5.53 3.31
CA CYS A 45 3.70 -5.44 2.91
C CYS A 45 3.12 -4.03 3.01
N ASP A 46 3.95 -3.00 3.24
CA ASP A 46 3.47 -1.64 3.29
C ASP A 46 2.92 -1.20 1.92
N THR A 47 1.92 -0.34 1.94
CA THR A 47 1.35 0.25 0.73
C THR A 47 1.91 1.66 0.58
N PRO A 48 2.90 1.88 -0.30
CA PRO A 48 3.45 3.21 -0.49
C PRO A 48 2.40 4.19 -1.01
N ALA A 49 2.69 5.48 -0.85
CA ALA A 49 1.87 6.54 -1.45
C ALA A 49 1.73 6.27 -2.96
N HIS A 50 0.50 6.36 -3.44
CA HIS A 50 0.17 6.05 -4.83
C HIS A 50 -0.86 7.02 -5.37
N ARG A 51 -0.85 7.16 -6.68
CA ARG A 51 -1.82 7.94 -7.45
C ARG A 51 -2.36 7.11 -8.61
N CYS A 52 -3.53 7.46 -9.14
CA CYS A 52 -4.02 6.80 -10.35
C CYS A 52 -3.02 7.00 -11.49
N LEU A 53 -2.77 5.94 -12.27
CA LEU A 53 -1.97 6.06 -13.47
C LEU A 53 -2.76 6.85 -14.53
N ILE A 54 -2.14 7.89 -15.07
CA ILE A 54 -2.64 8.63 -16.22
C ILE A 54 -1.86 8.16 -17.45
N PRO A 55 -2.48 7.35 -18.33
CA PRO A 55 -1.76 6.75 -19.44
C PRO A 55 -1.30 7.83 -20.42
N SER A 56 0.00 7.84 -20.73
CA SER A 56 0.62 8.79 -21.66
C SER A 56 0.11 8.66 -23.10
N ALA A 57 -0.61 7.57 -23.41
CA ALA A 57 -1.31 7.39 -24.68
C ALA A 57 -2.47 8.39 -24.86
N LEU A 58 -3.00 8.93 -23.76
CA LEU A 58 -3.92 10.05 -23.79
C LEU A 58 -3.08 11.34 -23.88
N ASN A 59 -2.98 11.91 -25.09
CA ASN A 59 -2.28 13.17 -25.38
C ASN A 59 -3.00 14.38 -24.73
N ILE A 60 -3.08 14.40 -23.41
CA ILE A 60 -3.75 15.41 -22.60
C ILE A 60 -2.72 16.47 -22.19
N THR A 61 -3.14 17.73 -22.06
CA THR A 61 -2.25 18.81 -21.61
C THR A 61 -1.81 18.64 -20.16
N ASP A 62 -0.64 19.17 -19.80
CA ASP A 62 -0.08 19.06 -18.45
C ASP A 62 -1.01 19.63 -17.37
N GLU A 63 -1.79 20.65 -17.72
CA GLU A 63 -2.78 21.26 -16.82
C GLU A 63 -3.90 20.27 -16.46
N TRP A 64 -4.46 19.59 -17.47
CA TRP A 64 -5.45 18.54 -17.26
C TRP A 64 -4.83 17.31 -16.56
N ARG A 65 -3.55 17.03 -16.78
CA ARG A 65 -2.84 15.96 -16.04
C ARG A 65 -2.84 16.23 -14.54
N ASN A 66 -2.59 17.46 -14.13
CA ASN A 66 -2.62 17.85 -12.72
C ASN A 66 -4.06 17.92 -12.16
N ALA A 67 -5.02 18.39 -12.96
CA ALA A 67 -6.43 18.51 -12.55
C ALA A 67 -7.23 17.20 -12.62
N SER A 68 -6.70 16.15 -13.26
CA SER A 68 -7.42 14.88 -13.45
C SER A 68 -7.60 14.07 -12.16
N ILE A 69 -6.80 14.35 -11.13
CA ILE A 69 -6.89 13.70 -9.84
C ILE A 69 -7.57 14.69 -8.87
N PRO A 70 -8.79 14.39 -8.40
CA PRO A 70 -9.47 15.27 -7.46
C PRO A 70 -8.69 15.40 -6.14
N LEU A 71 -8.94 16.49 -5.42
CA LEU A 71 -8.46 16.61 -4.05
C LEU A 71 -9.39 15.84 -3.13
N ASP A 72 -8.83 15.12 -2.17
CA ASP A 72 -9.65 14.43 -1.17
C ASP A 72 -10.13 15.45 -0.14
N GLU A 73 -11.43 15.76 -0.15
CA GLU A 73 -12.05 16.71 0.78
C GLU A 73 -12.30 16.09 2.17
N ASN A 74 -12.06 14.78 2.34
CA ASN A 74 -12.38 14.04 3.55
C ASN A 74 -11.27 14.03 4.61
N ASP A 75 -10.09 14.59 4.31
CA ASP A 75 -9.02 14.71 5.29
C ASP A 75 -9.26 16.01 6.11
N GLU A 76 -9.70 15.88 7.37
CA GLU A 76 -9.84 17.00 8.32
C GLU A 76 -8.53 17.79 8.50
N ASN A 77 -7.42 17.22 8.03
CA ASN A 77 -6.14 17.88 7.94
C ASN A 77 -6.04 18.66 6.62
N LYS A 78 -5.89 19.98 6.75
CA LYS A 78 -5.86 21.04 5.73
C LYS A 78 -4.74 20.94 4.68
N ASP A 79 -4.12 19.77 4.52
CA ASP A 79 -3.21 19.45 3.43
C ASP A 79 -4.05 18.86 2.31
N SER A 80 -4.26 19.63 1.24
CA SER A 80 -4.96 19.23 0.02
C SER A 80 -4.25 18.04 -0.64
N ARG A 81 -4.46 16.84 -0.11
CA ARG A 81 -3.87 15.60 -0.62
C ARG A 81 -4.72 15.14 -1.79
N LEU A 82 -4.06 14.89 -2.91
CA LEU A 82 -4.67 14.30 -4.09
C LEU A 82 -5.31 12.95 -3.73
N SER A 83 -6.50 12.67 -4.27
CA SER A 83 -7.21 11.42 -4.07
C SER A 83 -6.38 10.25 -4.56
N LYS A 84 -6.21 9.23 -3.71
CA LYS A 84 -5.37 8.06 -4.01
C LYS A 84 -6.09 6.99 -4.83
N CYS A 85 -7.42 6.97 -4.76
CA CYS A 85 -8.26 5.87 -5.26
C CYS A 85 -9.23 6.27 -6.38
N SER A 86 -9.49 7.56 -6.55
CA SER A 86 -10.40 8.09 -7.56
C SER A 86 -9.69 9.06 -8.49
N ARG A 87 -10.16 9.12 -9.74
CA ARG A 87 -9.78 10.11 -10.75
C ARG A 87 -11.03 10.62 -11.46
N HIS A 88 -10.94 11.76 -12.11
CA HIS A 88 -12.01 12.19 -13.01
C HIS A 88 -12.08 11.28 -14.24
N ARG A 89 -13.28 11.11 -14.79
CA ARG A 89 -13.52 10.32 -16.00
C ARG A 89 -12.65 10.78 -17.18
N MET A 90 -11.78 9.89 -17.64
CA MET A 90 -10.75 10.24 -18.62
C MET A 90 -11.30 10.49 -20.02
N ASP A 91 -12.44 9.90 -20.39
CA ASP A 91 -13.12 10.16 -21.66
C ASP A 91 -13.63 11.62 -21.75
N ILE A 92 -14.17 12.15 -20.66
CA ILE A 92 -14.63 13.53 -20.54
C ILE A 92 -13.43 14.48 -20.53
N VAL A 93 -12.43 14.21 -19.70
CA VAL A 93 -11.20 15.02 -19.61
C VAL A 93 -10.51 15.12 -20.95
N LYS A 94 -10.40 14.01 -21.69
CA LYS A 94 -9.83 14.00 -23.03
C LYS A 94 -10.61 14.89 -24.01
N ASN A 95 -11.94 14.81 -24.03
CA ASN A 95 -12.78 15.64 -24.89
C ASN A 95 -12.61 17.14 -24.60
N TYR A 96 -12.44 17.52 -23.33
CA TYR A 96 -12.15 18.92 -22.98
C TYR A 96 -10.73 19.35 -23.38
N SER A 97 -9.74 18.48 -23.17
CA SER A 97 -8.36 18.71 -23.60
C SER A 97 -8.25 18.85 -25.13
N ASP A 98 -8.94 18.00 -25.91
CA ASP A 98 -8.95 18.04 -27.38
C ASP A 98 -9.58 19.33 -27.92
N ARG A 99 -10.47 19.96 -27.13
CA ARG A 99 -11.07 21.28 -27.42
C ARG A 99 -10.19 22.46 -26.98
N GLY A 100 -9.06 22.19 -26.32
CA GLY A 100 -8.15 23.22 -25.81
C GLY A 100 -8.73 24.03 -24.63
N LEU A 101 -9.70 23.48 -23.90
CA LEU A 101 -10.29 24.13 -22.73
C LEU A 101 -9.37 23.98 -21.53
N LEU A 102 -9.22 25.02 -20.71
CA LEU A 102 -8.36 24.98 -19.52
C LEU A 102 -9.16 24.56 -18.28
N PRO A 103 -8.58 23.73 -17.39
CA PRO A 103 -9.23 23.34 -16.14
C PRO A 103 -9.42 24.57 -15.22
N TRP A 104 -10.53 24.61 -14.48
CA TRP A 104 -10.92 25.66 -13.53
C TRP A 104 -11.20 27.06 -14.12
N VAL A 105 -10.88 27.29 -15.39
CA VAL A 105 -11.19 28.52 -16.12
C VAL A 105 -12.42 28.30 -17.00
N ASP A 106 -12.31 27.38 -17.96
CA ASP A 106 -13.38 27.10 -18.92
C ASP A 106 -14.29 25.97 -18.47
N VAL A 107 -13.78 25.08 -17.61
CA VAL A 107 -14.48 23.90 -17.12
C VAL A 107 -14.38 23.82 -15.60
N ASN A 108 -15.52 23.68 -14.94
CA ASN A 108 -15.57 23.39 -13.51
C ASN A 108 -15.21 21.91 -13.28
N VAL A 109 -13.98 21.64 -12.85
CA VAL A 109 -13.43 20.28 -12.69
C VAL A 109 -14.20 19.48 -11.63
N SER A 110 -14.70 20.14 -10.57
CA SER A 110 -15.53 19.50 -9.53
C SER A 110 -16.85 18.95 -10.08
N ALA A 111 -17.33 19.42 -11.22
CA ALA A 111 -18.54 18.91 -11.86
C ALA A 111 -18.29 17.63 -12.67
N ILE A 112 -17.03 17.24 -12.88
CA ILE A 112 -16.68 16.06 -13.68
C ILE A 112 -16.86 14.80 -12.83
N PRO A 113 -17.64 13.80 -13.29
CA PRO A 113 -17.81 12.54 -12.60
C PRO A 113 -16.47 11.87 -12.29
N GLN A 114 -16.37 11.31 -11.09
CA GLN A 114 -15.21 10.53 -10.66
C GLN A 114 -15.41 9.05 -11.00
N GLU A 115 -14.33 8.37 -11.33
CA GLU A 115 -14.24 6.92 -11.53
C GLU A 115 -13.06 6.35 -10.71
N GLY A 116 -13.06 5.04 -10.48
CA GLY A 116 -11.89 4.36 -9.89
C GLY A 116 -10.70 4.34 -10.86
N CYS A 117 -9.48 4.13 -10.35
CA CYS A 117 -8.30 3.97 -11.22
C CYS A 117 -8.41 2.68 -12.04
N MET A 118 -8.88 2.77 -13.29
CA MET A 118 -9.03 1.61 -14.19
C MET A 118 -7.71 1.19 -14.85
N ASP A 119 -6.82 2.16 -15.12
CA ASP A 119 -5.55 1.95 -15.84
C ASP A 119 -4.38 1.62 -14.90
N GLY A 120 -4.66 1.27 -13.65
CA GLY A 120 -3.64 0.97 -12.64
C GLY A 120 -3.21 2.17 -11.81
N TRP A 121 -2.12 1.98 -11.06
CA TRP A 121 -1.60 2.95 -10.09
C TRP A 121 -0.12 3.22 -10.32
N GLU A 122 0.28 4.46 -10.10
CA GLU A 122 1.67 4.87 -10.04
C GLU A 122 2.06 5.03 -8.56
N TYR A 123 3.04 4.24 -8.12
CA TYR A 123 3.54 4.24 -6.74
C TYR A 123 4.76 5.14 -6.61
N ASP A 124 4.81 5.92 -5.53
CA ASP A 124 5.98 6.70 -5.18
C ASP A 124 7.10 5.79 -4.67
N LYS A 125 8.32 6.05 -5.13
CA LYS A 125 9.52 5.26 -4.81
C LYS A 125 10.46 5.97 -3.82
N GLY A 126 10.02 7.05 -3.19
CA GLY A 126 10.82 7.80 -2.22
C GLY A 126 11.22 6.98 -0.99
N THR A 127 10.29 6.16 -0.47
CA THR A 127 10.52 5.35 0.74
C THR A 127 10.91 3.90 0.44
N TYR A 128 10.28 3.28 -0.56
CA TYR A 128 10.50 1.88 -0.92
C TYR A 128 10.70 1.74 -2.43
N ILE A 129 11.65 0.89 -2.84
CA ILE A 129 11.88 0.59 -4.26
C ILE A 129 10.72 -0.28 -4.80
N SER A 130 10.35 -1.30 -4.03
CA SER A 130 9.22 -2.19 -4.25
C SER A 130 8.72 -2.76 -2.93
N THR A 131 7.43 -3.06 -2.87
CA THR A 131 6.78 -3.79 -1.78
C THR A 131 6.01 -4.97 -2.35
N ILE A 132 5.62 -5.95 -1.51
CA ILE A 132 4.76 -7.07 -1.95
C ILE A 132 3.50 -6.54 -2.63
N VAL A 133 2.95 -5.42 -2.14
CA VAL A 133 1.75 -4.79 -2.71
C VAL A 133 2.00 -4.32 -4.15
N THR A 134 3.14 -3.69 -4.43
CA THR A 134 3.44 -3.21 -5.79
C THR A 134 3.71 -4.36 -6.74
N GLU A 135 4.46 -5.38 -6.31
CA GLU A 135 4.80 -6.54 -7.15
C GLU A 135 3.59 -7.42 -7.46
N VAL A 136 2.76 -7.73 -6.46
CA VAL A 136 1.55 -8.55 -6.65
C VAL A 136 0.55 -7.85 -7.59
N ARG A 137 0.48 -6.52 -7.53
CA ARG A 137 -0.36 -5.73 -8.45
C ARG A 137 0.11 -5.89 -9.90
N ILE A 138 1.41 -5.71 -10.14
CA ILE A 138 2.03 -5.85 -11.47
C ILE A 138 1.79 -7.28 -12.01
N LEU A 139 1.99 -8.29 -11.18
CA LEU A 139 1.72 -9.68 -11.56
C LEU A 139 0.25 -9.92 -11.93
N LYS A 140 -0.69 -9.29 -11.21
CA LYS A 140 -2.12 -9.40 -11.51
C LYS A 140 -2.48 -8.76 -12.86
N GLU A 141 -1.87 -7.63 -13.20
CA GLU A 141 -2.05 -6.98 -14.51
C GLU A 141 -1.49 -7.83 -15.64
N LEU A 142 -0.27 -8.36 -15.48
CA LEU A 142 0.35 -9.27 -16.44
C LEU A 142 -0.46 -10.56 -16.61
N TYR A 143 -0.94 -11.15 -15.51
CA TYR A 143 -1.81 -12.33 -15.57
C TYR A 143 -3.08 -12.05 -16.36
N ASN A 144 -3.76 -10.93 -16.11
CA ASN A 144 -4.96 -10.55 -16.86
C ASN A 144 -4.65 -10.33 -18.36
N ALA A 145 -3.54 -9.67 -18.68
CA ALA A 145 -3.14 -9.43 -20.07
C ALA A 145 -2.83 -10.75 -20.81
N VAL A 146 -2.07 -11.65 -20.18
CA VAL A 146 -1.75 -12.98 -20.71
C VAL A 146 -3.01 -13.84 -20.83
N TYR A 147 -3.87 -13.84 -19.81
CA TYR A 147 -5.13 -14.58 -19.81
C TYR A 147 -6.06 -14.11 -20.95
N LEU A 148 -6.22 -12.79 -21.14
CA LEU A 148 -6.99 -12.26 -22.27
C LEU A 148 -6.40 -12.65 -23.63
N HIS A 149 -5.08 -12.79 -23.74
CA HIS A 149 -4.41 -13.20 -24.98
C HIS A 149 -4.51 -14.72 -25.23
N ILE A 150 -4.68 -15.54 -24.19
CA ILE A 150 -4.85 -16.99 -24.32
C ILE A 150 -6.32 -17.36 -24.62
N VAL A 151 -7.28 -16.60 -24.09
CA VAL A 151 -8.72 -16.90 -24.18
C VAL A 151 -9.40 -16.26 -25.41
N LYS A 152 -8.65 -15.52 -26.24
CA LYS A 152 -9.14 -14.86 -27.45
C LYS A 152 -8.52 -15.47 -28.70
#